data_AF-V2GIR3-F1
#
_entry.id   AF-V2GIR3-F1
#
_cell.length_a   1.000
_cell.length_b   1.000
_cell.length_c   1.000
_cell.angle_alpha   90.00
_cell.angle_beta   90.00
_cell.angle_gamma   90.00
#
_symmetry.space_group_name_H-M   'P 1'
#
loop_
_entity.id
_entity.type
_entity.pdbx_description
1 polymer ?
#
loop_
_entity_poly.entity_id
_entity_poly.type
_entity_poly.pdbx_seq_one_letter_code
_entity_poly.pdbx_strand_id
1 'polypeptide(L)' 'MIHELMPRQAVREQGAEAFRRGATEHDNPHWPPGTDAYLEWLSGFKTEQYKAAKAA' A
#
# COMPACT_ATOMS: atom_id res chain seq x y z
N MET A 1 4.08 -25.16 9.51
CA MET A 1 4.11 -24.32 8.30
C MET A 1 3.83 -22.90 8.72
N ILE A 2 4.85 -22.04 8.72
CA ILE A 2 4.64 -20.59 8.82
C ILE A 2 4.22 -20.21 7.41
N HIS A 3 2.91 -20.06 7.16
CA HIS A 3 2.46 -19.44 5.91
C HIS A 3 3.18 -18.10 5.83
N GLU A 4 3.99 -17.90 4.80
CA GLU A 4 4.84 -16.73 4.66
C GLU A 4 3.96 -15.48 4.68
N LEU A 5 3.82 -14.91 5.87
CA LEU A 5 3.21 -13.60 6.07
C LEU A 5 4.12 -12.65 5.31
N MET A 6 3.67 -12.16 4.15
CA MET A 6 4.38 -11.12 3.42
C MET A 6 4.84 -10.06 4.44
N PRO A 7 6.14 -9.73 4.48
CA PRO A 7 6.62 -8.73 5.41
C PRO A 7 5.83 -7.43 5.24
N ARG A 8 5.47 -6.77 6.36
CA ARG A 8 4.74 -5.49 6.34
C ARG A 8 5.37 -4.47 5.39
N GLN A 9 6.70 -4.47 5.30
CA GLN A 9 7.45 -3.63 4.38
C GLN A 9 7.15 -3.92 2.91
N ALA A 10 7.04 -5.20 2.51
CA ALA A 10 6.71 -5.57 1.13
C ALA A 10 5.28 -5.14 0.76
N VAL A 11 4.34 -5.20 1.71
CA VAL A 11 2.96 -4.74 1.52
C VAL A 11 2.90 -3.22 1.34
N ARG A 12 3.69 -2.46 2.10
CA ARG A 12 3.83 -0.99 1.89
C ARG A 12 4.41 -0.67 0.52
N GLU A 13 5.44 -1.39 0.09
CA GLU A 13 6.07 -1.19 -1.22
C GLU A 13 5.10 -1.44 -2.37
N GLN A 14 4.21 -2.43 -2.23
CA GLN A 14 3.12 -2.66 -3.20
C GLN A 14 2.17 -1.47 -3.29
N GLY A 15 1.77 -0.88 -2.16
CA GLY A 15 0.93 0.33 -2.16
C GLY A 15 1.63 1.53 -2.78
N ALA A 16 2.91 1.73 -2.45
CA ALA A 16 3.74 2.78 -3.03
C ALA A 16 3.90 2.62 -4.55
N GLU A 17 4.07 1.40 -5.04
CA GLU A 17 4.14 1.11 -6.47
C GLU A 17 2.79 1.31 -7.18
N ALA A 18 1.68 0.93 -6.54
CA ALA A 18 0.34 1.15 -7.09
C ALA A 18 0.07 2.63 -7.37
N PHE A 19 0.41 3.53 -6.43
CA PHE A 19 0.32 4.97 -6.66
C PHE A 19 1.19 5.44 -7.83
N ARG A 20 2.45 5.00 -7.88
CA ARG A 20 3.39 5.34 -8.98
C ARG A 20 2.90 4.88 -10.35
N ARG A 21 2.09 3.82 -10.41
CA ARG A 21 1.44 3.31 -11.62
C ARG A 21 0.11 4.00 -11.96
N GLY A 22 -0.34 4.95 -11.14
CA GLY A 22 -1.59 5.69 -11.34
C GLY A 22 -2.85 4.96 -10.86
N ALA A 23 -2.71 3.94 -10.02
CA ALA A 23 -3.84 3.28 -9.38
C ALA A 23 -4.52 4.20 -8.34
N THR A 24 -5.71 3.82 -7.91
CA THR A 24 -6.47 4.48 -6.85
C THR A 24 -6.46 3.68 -5.55
N GLU A 25 -6.86 4.28 -4.44
CA GLU A 25 -6.96 3.60 -3.15
C GLU A 25 -7.98 2.45 -3.14
N HIS A 26 -8.96 2.51 -4.04
CA HIS A 26 -9.96 1.47 -4.21
C HIS A 26 -9.40 0.21 -4.85
N ASP A 27 -8.21 0.30 -5.48
CA ASP A 27 -7.52 -0.83 -6.10
C ASP A 27 -6.66 -1.63 -5.10
N ASN A 28 -6.79 -1.36 -3.80
CA ASN A 28 -6.10 -2.12 -2.75
C ASN A 28 -6.54 -3.60 -2.79
N PRO A 29 -5.61 -4.56 -3.05
CA PRO A 29 -5.96 -5.97 -3.17
C PRO A 29 -6.27 -6.63 -1.81
N HIS A 30 -6.00 -5.96 -0.69
CA HIS A 30 -6.13 -6.51 0.65
C HIS A 30 -7.50 -6.23 1.28
N TRP A 31 -8.57 -6.59 0.60
CA TRP A 31 -9.93 -6.54 1.16
C TRP A 31 -10.12 -7.64 2.23
N PRO A 32 -10.85 -7.40 3.34
CA PRO A 32 -11.60 -6.19 3.70
C PRO A 32 -10.76 -5.06 4.32
N PRO A 33 -11.29 -3.83 4.36
CA PRO A 33 -10.67 -2.71 5.07
C PRO A 33 -10.51 -3.04 6.54
N GLY A 34 -9.40 -2.59 7.13
CA GLY A 34 -9.10 -2.77 8.55
C GLY A 34 -8.28 -4.01 8.89
N THR A 35 -7.91 -4.84 7.91
CA THR A 35 -6.85 -5.83 8.11
C THR A 35 -5.48 -5.16 8.16
N ASP A 36 -4.51 -5.77 8.85
CA ASP A 36 -3.12 -5.29 8.87
C ASP A 36 -2.59 -5.07 7.45
N ALA A 37 -2.82 -6.02 6.54
CA ALA A 37 -2.37 -5.91 5.15
C ALA A 37 -3.01 -4.71 4.41
N TYR A 38 -4.31 -4.47 4.63
CA TYR A 38 -4.98 -3.29 4.07
C TYR A 38 -4.33 -1.99 4.54
N LEU A 39 -4.11 -1.87 5.85
CA LEU A 39 -3.56 -0.66 6.46
C LEU A 39 -2.12 -0.42 6.03
N GLU A 40 -1.31 -1.47 5.95
CA GLU A 40 0.09 -1.36 5.51
C GLU A 40 0.19 -0.97 4.03
N TRP A 41 -0.65 -1.55 3.17
CA TRP A 41 -0.69 -1.17 1.76
C TRP A 41 -1.12 0.29 1.61
N LEU A 42 -2.18 0.70 2.32
CA LEU A 42 -2.71 2.06 2.27
C LEU A 42 -1.68 3.06 2.80
N SER A 43 -0.92 2.70 3.84
CA SER A 43 0.19 3.51 4.37
C SER A 43 1.25 3.78 3.30
N GLY A 44 1.67 2.76 2.56
CA GLY A 44 2.63 2.92 1.47
C GLY A 44 2.10 3.79 0.32
N PHE A 45 0.85 3.55 -0.10
CA PHE A 45 0.17 4.33 -1.13
C PHE A 45 0.09 5.82 -0.77
N LYS A 46 -0.43 6.13 0.42
CA LYS A 46 -0.56 7.51 0.92
C LYS A 46 0.79 8.19 1.07
N THR A 47 1.82 7.47 1.50
CA THR A 47 3.17 8.01 1.63
C THR A 47 3.68 8.55 0.29
N GLU A 48 3.55 7.78 -0.79
CA GLU A 48 3.93 8.25 -2.13
C GLU A 48 3.03 9.38 -2.65
N GLN A 49 1.73 9.32 -2.36
CA GLN A 49 0.80 10.40 -2.68
C GLN A 49 1.23 11.74 -2.03
N TYR A 50 1.61 11.73 -0.75
CA TYR A 50 2.09 12.92 -0.05
C TYR A 50 3.44 13.41 -0.58
N LYS A 51 4.36 12.52 -0.95
CA LYS A 51 5.63 12.91 -1.58
C LYS A 51 5.39 13.61 -2.92
N ALA A 52 4.52 13.05 -3.75
CA ALA A 52 4.16 13.65 -5.03
C ALA A 52 3.49 15.02 -4.84
N ALA A 53 2.56 15.13 -3.89
CA ALA A 53 1.90 16.40 -3.57
C ALA A 53 2.86 17.47 -3.03
N LYS A 54 3.95 17.07 -2.33
CA LYS A 54 4.98 17.99 -1.84
C LYS A 54 5.97 18.43 -2.93
N ALA A 55 6.15 17.61 -3.97
CA ALA A 55 7.09 17.87 -5.06
C ALA A 55 6.49 18.73 -6.18
N ALA A 56 5.16 18.86 -6.24
CA ALA A 56 4.42 19.73 -7.14
C ALA A 56 4.30 21.15 -6.58
#